data_AF-M4A766-F1
#
_entry.id   AF-M4A766-F1
#
_cell.length_a   1.000
_cell.length_b   1.000
_cell.length_c   1.000
_cell.angle_alpha   90.00
_cell.angle_beta   90.00
_cell.angle_gamma   90.00
#
_symmetry.space_group_name_H-M   'P 1'
#
loop_
_entity.id
_entity.type
_entity.pdbx_description
1 polymer ?
#
loop_
_entity_poly.entity_id
_entity_poly.type
_entity_poly.pdbx_seq_one_letter_code
_entity_poly.pdbx_strand_id
1 'polypeptide(L)'
;MTIKDPIKWNYRVSAVYAVGIWTILGSYVLFKYTGLKQKFEEPENPNKHVYETAHSKTVIIYKEDFVPYSRRIYNFIKSLSGASGPS
;
A
#
# COMPACT_ATOMS: atom_id res chain seq x y z
N MET A 1 -9.65 -7.04 -53.47
CA MET A 1 -9.56 -6.38 -52.16
C MET A 1 -10.82 -5.56 -51.96
N THR A 2 -11.62 -5.89 -50.95
CA THR A 2 -12.92 -5.25 -50.75
C THR A 2 -12.71 -4.03 -49.86
N ILE A 3 -13.35 -2.90 -50.18
CA ILE A 3 -13.17 -1.61 -49.49
C ILE A 3 -13.52 -1.69 -47.98
N LYS A 4 -14.19 -2.76 -47.55
CA LYS A 4 -14.55 -3.04 -46.15
C LYS A 4 -13.37 -3.52 -45.30
N ASP A 5 -12.36 -4.12 -45.91
CA ASP A 5 -11.19 -4.68 -45.22
C ASP A 5 -10.35 -3.61 -44.49
N PRO A 6 -9.99 -2.47 -45.12
CA PRO A 6 -9.25 -1.40 -44.43
C PRO A 6 -10.05 -0.71 -43.32
N ILE A 7 -11.37 -0.57 -43.50
CA ILE A 7 -12.26 0.04 -42.49
C ILE A 7 -12.35 -0.84 -41.24
N LYS A 8 -12.50 -2.16 -41.43
CA LYS A 8 -12.53 -3.13 -40.33
C LYS A 8 -11.21 -3.20 -39.58
N TRP A 9 -10.08 -3.06 -40.29
CA TRP A 9 -8.75 -3.00 -39.68
C TRP A 9 -8.58 -1.72 -38.85
N ASN A 10 -8.94 -0.56 -39.39
CA ASN A 10 -8.83 0.71 -38.69
C ASN A 10 -9.65 0.74 -37.40
N TYR A 11 -10.87 0.18 -37.43
CA TYR A 11 -11.71 0.09 -36.23
C TYR A 11 -11.07 -0.75 -35.11
N ARG A 12 -10.45 -1.89 -35.47
CA ARG A 12 -9.76 -2.76 -34.51
C ARG A 12 -8.55 -2.06 -33.89
N VAL A 13 -7.73 -1.41 -34.71
CA VAL A 13 -6.54 -0.68 -34.25
C VAL A 13 -6.94 0.52 -33.39
N SER A 14 -7.97 1.27 -33.80
CA SER A 14 -8.51 2.40 -33.03
C SER A 14 -9.05 1.97 -31.67
N ALA A 15 -9.72 0.81 -31.58
CA ALA A 15 -10.22 0.28 -30.31
C ALA A 15 -9.07 -0.06 -29.34
N VAL A 16 -8.02 -0.72 -29.84
CA VAL A 16 -6.81 -1.01 -29.04
C VAL A 16 -6.14 0.28 -28.56
N TYR A 17 -6.07 1.29 -29.42
CA TYR A 17 -5.46 2.57 -29.08
C TYR A 17 -6.25 3.33 -28.02
N ALA A 18 -7.58 3.36 -28.14
CA ALA A 18 -8.46 3.97 -27.15
C ALA A 18 -8.34 3.31 -25.77
N VAL A 19 -8.31 1.97 -25.72
CA VAL A 19 -8.10 1.22 -24.46
C VAL A 19 -6.72 1.49 -23.87
N GLY A 20 -5.68 1.57 -24.70
CA GLY A 20 -4.32 1.91 -24.28
C GLY A 20 -4.21 3.31 -23.67
N ILE A 21 -4.79 4.33 -24.33
CA ILE A 21 -4.79 5.70 -23.79
C ILE A 21 -5.59 5.76 -22.49
N TRP A 22 -6.75 5.10 -22.42
CA TRP A 22 -7.60 5.13 -21.24
C TRP A 22 -6.96 4.44 -20.03
N THR A 23 -6.19 3.38 -20.24
CA THR A 23 -5.44 2.69 -19.17
C THR A 23 -4.29 3.54 -18.64
N ILE A 24 -3.53 4.22 -19.51
CA ILE A 24 -2.47 5.15 -19.09
C ILE A 24 -3.07 6.32 -18.30
N LEU A 25 -4.13 6.92 -18.82
CA LEU A 25 -4.79 8.06 -18.16
C LEU A 25 -5.42 7.65 -16.81
N GLY A 26 -6.09 6.49 -16.77
CA GLY A 26 -6.64 5.91 -15.56
C GLY A 26 -5.56 5.59 -14.52
N SER A 27 -4.44 5.00 -14.94
CA SER A 27 -3.29 4.73 -14.06
C SER A 27 -2.69 6.01 -13.48
N TYR A 28 -2.58 7.08 -14.29
CA TYR A 28 -2.05 8.35 -13.83
C TYR A 28 -2.97 9.01 -12.78
N VAL A 29 -4.27 9.02 -13.03
CA VAL A 29 -5.27 9.56 -12.08
C VAL A 29 -5.30 8.73 -10.80
N LEU A 30 -5.29 7.39 -10.90
CA LEU A 30 -5.19 6.51 -9.75
C LEU A 30 -3.93 6.80 -8.93
N PHE A 31 -2.77 6.85 -9.57
CA PHE A 31 -1.49 7.11 -8.91
C PHE A 31 -1.47 8.47 -8.21
N LYS A 32 -2.04 9.51 -8.82
CA LYS A 32 -2.19 10.82 -8.17
C LYS A 32 -3.13 10.76 -6.96
N TYR A 33 -4.24 10.04 -7.07
CA TYR A 33 -5.23 9.93 -5.99
C TYR A 33 -4.73 9.08 -4.81
N THR A 34 -4.14 7.91 -5.09
CA THR A 34 -3.62 7.00 -4.06
C THR A 34 -2.25 7.45 -3.53
N GLY A 35 -1.40 8.04 -4.38
CA GLY A 35 -0.11 8.58 -3.98
C GLY A 35 -0.20 9.79 -3.05
N LEU A 36 -1.30 10.57 -3.11
CA LEU A 36 -1.56 11.64 -2.15
C LEU A 36 -1.82 11.10 -0.73
N LYS A 37 -2.38 9.90 -0.60
CA LYS A 37 -2.72 9.31 0.71
C LYS A 37 -1.51 8.81 1.50
N GLN A 38 -0.36 8.64 0.84
CA GLN A 38 0.87 8.16 1.49
C GLN A 38 1.70 9.30 2.12
N LYS A 39 1.35 10.56 1.86
CA LYS A 39 1.86 11.74 2.59
C LYS A 39 0.91 12.14 3.74
N PHE A 40 0.47 11.16 4.52
CA PHE A 40 0.06 11.51 5.88
C PHE A 40 1.37 11.87 6.59
N GLU A 41 1.62 13.16 6.82
CA GLU A 41 2.64 13.60 7.75
C GLU A 41 2.37 12.88 9.07
N GLU A 42 3.18 11.87 9.33
CA GLU A 42 3.19 11.20 10.62
C GLU A 42 3.58 12.28 11.63
N PRO A 43 2.72 12.59 12.62
CA PRO A 43 2.99 13.66 13.57
C PRO A 43 4.38 13.40 14.17
N GLU A 44 5.17 14.47 14.27
CA GLU A 44 6.56 14.43 14.75
C GLU A 44 6.58 13.73 16.12
N ASN A 45 6.89 12.43 16.10
CA ASN A 45 6.86 11.60 17.28
C ASN A 45 8.18 11.86 18.01
N PRO A 46 8.15 12.33 19.27
CA PRO A 46 9.37 12.66 20.02
C PRO A 46 10.31 11.44 20.20
N ASN A 47 9.78 10.23 20.02
CA ASN A 47 10.48 8.95 20.12
C ASN A 47 11.00 8.40 18.78
N LYS A 48 11.01 9.21 17.71
CA LYS A 48 11.48 8.84 16.37
C LYS A 48 12.94 9.24 16.19
N HIS A 49 13.84 8.26 16.13
CA HIS A 49 15.25 8.48 15.84
C HIS A 49 15.56 8.08 14.40
N VAL A 50 16.08 9.03 13.64
CA VAL A 50 16.47 8.83 12.24
C VAL A 50 17.99 8.86 12.15
N TYR A 51 18.57 7.76 11.68
CA TYR A 51 19.99 7.66 11.37
C TYR A 51 20.15 7.64 9.85
N GLU A 52 20.74 8.71 9.32
CA GLU A 52 21.03 8.84 7.90
C GLU A 52 22.52 8.58 7.65
N THR A 53 22.80 7.68 6.71
CA THR A 53 24.13 7.39 6.17
C THR A 53 24.10 7.66 4.67
N ALA A 54 25.25 7.76 4.01
CA ALA A 54 25.36 8.06 2.58
C ALA A 54 24.50 7.17 1.66
N HIS A 55 24.15 5.95 2.09
CA HIS A 55 23.40 4.99 1.28
C HIS A 55 22.15 4.42 1.94
N SER A 56 21.86 4.77 3.20
CA SER A 56 20.76 4.16 3.94
C SER A 56 20.15 5.12 4.95
N LYS A 57 18.83 5.05 5.09
CA LYS A 57 18.06 5.77 6.09
C LYS A 57 17.38 4.76 7.01
N THR A 58 17.83 4.69 8.26
CA THR A 58 17.24 3.84 9.28
C THR A 58 16.35 4.68 10.18
N VAL A 59 15.07 4.29 10.31
CA VAL A 59 14.08 4.99 11.14
C VAL A 59 13.70 4.06 12.29
N ILE A 60 14.08 4.42 13.51
CA ILE A 60 13.73 3.71 14.73
C ILE A 60 12.61 4.48 15.42
N ILE A 61 11.47 3.83 15.64
CA ILE A 61 10.30 4.43 16.31
C ILE A 61 10.03 3.62 17.57
N TYR A 62 10.29 4.22 18.73
CA TYR A 62 9.91 3.62 20.00
C TYR A 62 8.43 3.93 20.28
N LYS A 63 7.62 2.88 20.41
CA LYS A 63 6.20 2.99 20.77
C LYS A 63 6.05 2.65 22.26
N GLU A 64 5.51 3.58 23.03
CA GLU A 64 5.35 3.43 24.48
C GLU A 64 4.38 2.27 24.83
N ASP A 65 3.34 2.06 24.03
CA ASP A 65 2.36 0.98 24.24
C ASP A 65 2.68 -0.33 23.49
N PHE A 66 3.94 -0.57 23.12
CA PHE A 66 4.30 -1.77 22.37
C PHE A 66 4.28 -3.03 23.24
N VAL A 67 3.22 -3.83 23.12
CA VAL A 67 3.20 -5.20 23.65
C VAL A 67 3.97 -6.14 22.71
N PRO A 68 5.06 -6.81 23.16
CA PRO A 68 5.81 -7.77 22.34
C PRO A 68 4.90 -8.86 21.77
N TYR A 69 5.16 -9.31 20.55
CA TYR A 69 4.37 -10.36 19.91
C TYR A 69 4.28 -11.64 20.75
N SER A 70 5.37 -12.01 21.42
CA SER A 70 5.39 -13.12 22.38
C SER A 70 4.34 -12.95 23.48
N ARG A 71 4.19 -11.73 24.03
CA ARG A 71 3.19 -11.43 25.07
C ARG A 71 1.77 -11.41 24.54
N ARG A 72 1.57 -11.00 23.28
CA ARG A 72 0.26 -11.10 22.60
C ARG A 72 -0.17 -12.55 22.40
N ILE A 73 0.74 -13.39 21.90
CA ILE A 73 0.51 -14.82 21.69
C ILE A 73 0.26 -15.53 23.03
N TYR A 74 1.07 -15.22 24.05
CA TYR A 74 0.85 -15.74 25.40
C TYR A 74 -0.52 -15.37 25.95
N ASN A 75 -0.92 -14.09 25.85
CA ASN A 75 -2.25 -13.66 26.31
C ASN A 75 -3.38 -14.34 25.52
N PHE A 76 -3.23 -14.52 24.21
CA PHE A 76 -4.21 -15.20 23.36
C PHE A 76 -4.38 -16.68 23.76
N ILE A 77 -3.27 -17.40 23.93
CA ILE A 77 -3.29 -18.80 24.38
C ILE A 77 -3.86 -18.89 25.80
N LYS A 78 -3.46 -17.98 26.71
CA LYS A 78 -3.97 -17.92 28.09
C LYS A 78 -5.48 -17.62 28.14
N SER A 79 -5.99 -16.73 27.28
CA SER A 79 -7.43 -16.46 27.18
C SER A 79 -8.21 -17.64 26.62
N LEU A 80 -7.58 -18.42 25.73
CA LEU A 80 -8.19 -19.61 25.15
C LEU A 80 -8.17 -20.80 26.13
N SER A 81 -7.13 -20.92 26.97
CA SER A 81 -6.96 -22.02 27.91
C SER A 81 -7.76 -21.86 29.21
N GLY A 82 -8.59 -20.81 29.34
CA GLY A 82 -9.56 -20.68 30.43
C GLY A 82 -8.99 -20.86 31.83
N ALA A 83 -7.79 -20.31 32.11
CA ALA A 83 -7.26 -20.33 33.46
C ALA A 83 -8.13 -19.42 34.36
N SER A 84 -9.10 -20.05 35.02
CA SER A 84 -9.87 -19.57 36.15
C SER A 84 -9.02 -18.68 37.05
N GLY A 85 -9.46 -17.44 37.25
CA GLY A 85 -8.83 -16.54 38.21
C GLY A 85 -8.87 -17.12 39.62
N PRO A 86 -7.86 -16.87 40.47
CA PRO A 86 -8.00 -17.07 41.90
C PRO A 86 -8.92 -16.00 42.47
N SER A 87 -9.96 -16.45 43.16
CA SER A 87 -10.66 -15.74 44.23
C SER A 87 -9.68 -15.26 45.31
#